data_AF-A0A916A177-F1
#
_entry.id   AF-A0A916A177-F1
#
_cell.length_a   1.000
_cell.length_b   1.000
_cell.length_c   1.000
_cell.angle_alpha   90.00
_cell.angle_beta   90.00
_cell.angle_gamma   90.00
#
_symmetry.space_group_name_H-M   'P 1'
#
loop_
_entity.id
_entity.type
_entity.pdbx_description
1 polymer ?
#
loop_
_entity_poly.entity_id
_entity_poly.type
_entity_poly.pdbx_seq_one_letter_code
_entity_poly.pdbx_strand_id
1 'polypeptide(L)'
;MTREGLELGRVKHAKQAVILADSTRILRNGEKTEDASAMLVYLNIKAMCKVDIDVFVEFVHMDNMKFMSEDASAIDKNMKAHHSPAFMAGTCFTLSMLDSIICQSFYQPHLVAIIQHLLFGARPLHLLSGATCPAPVYSHCFQILFQRHTLDFNMVCYSNILWKRRKLYL
;
A
#
# COMPACT_ATOMS: atom_id res chain seq x y z
N MET A 1 -11.93 -11.95 -13.08
CA MET A 1 -11.44 -13.09 -12.28
C MET A 1 -12.64 -13.79 -11.66
N THR A 2 -12.74 -15.11 -11.79
CA THR A 2 -13.86 -15.89 -11.24
C THR A 2 -13.61 -16.25 -9.78
N ARG A 3 -14.69 -16.50 -9.03
CA ARG A 3 -14.61 -16.93 -7.63
C ARG A 3 -13.87 -18.25 -7.48
N GLU A 4 -14.13 -19.20 -8.37
CA GLU A 4 -13.45 -20.49 -8.42
C GLU A 4 -11.92 -20.33 -8.54
N GLY A 5 -11.46 -19.40 -9.38
CA GLY A 5 -10.03 -19.11 -9.52
C GLY A 5 -9.38 -18.62 -8.22
N LEU A 6 -10.09 -17.80 -7.43
CA LEU A 6 -9.62 -17.34 -6.12
C LEU A 6 -9.57 -18.47 -5.08
N GLU A 7 -10.52 -19.41 -5.15
CA GLU A 7 -10.55 -20.59 -4.28
C GLU A 7 -9.42 -21.57 -4.61
N LEU A 8 -9.17 -21.82 -5.89
CA LEU A 8 -8.04 -22.62 -6.36
C LEU A 8 -6.71 -21.99 -5.95
N GLY A 9 -6.60 -20.66 -6.03
CA GLY A 9 -5.45 -19.90 -5.54
C GLY A 9 -5.32 -19.85 -4.01
N ARG A 10 -6.26 -20.47 -3.27
CA ARG A 10 -6.30 -20.52 -1.80
C ARG A 10 -6.14 -19.15 -1.14
N VAL A 11 -6.76 -18.11 -1.72
CA VAL A 11 -6.60 -16.71 -1.27
C VAL A 11 -6.85 -16.53 0.22
N LYS A 12 -7.77 -17.32 0.82
CA LYS A 12 -8.09 -17.29 2.26
C LYS A 12 -6.91 -17.55 3.20
N HIS A 13 -5.85 -18.17 2.70
CA HIS A 13 -4.65 -18.49 3.47
C HIS A 13 -3.46 -17.59 3.10
N ALA A 14 -3.63 -16.69 2.13
CA ALA A 14 -2.58 -15.78 1.73
C ALA A 14 -2.38 -14.70 2.80
N LYS A 15 -1.11 -14.35 3.05
CA LYS A 15 -0.77 -13.22 3.93
C LYS A 15 -1.12 -11.88 3.30
N GLN A 16 -0.95 -11.77 1.98
CA GLN A 16 -1.21 -10.58 1.21
C GLN A 16 -1.72 -10.96 -0.19
N ALA A 17 -2.60 -10.16 -0.75
CA ALA A 17 -3.04 -10.26 -2.14
C ALA A 17 -2.71 -8.96 -2.89
N VAL A 18 -2.13 -9.09 -4.09
CA VAL A 18 -1.80 -7.95 -4.96
C VAL A 18 -2.68 -8.03 -6.20
N ILE A 19 -3.41 -6.96 -6.48
CA ILE A 19 -4.29 -6.82 -7.64
C ILE A 19 -3.70 -5.74 -8.54
N LEU A 20 -3.31 -6.13 -9.75
CA LEU A 20 -2.77 -5.22 -10.75
C LEU A 20 -3.86 -4.80 -11.73
N ALA A 21 -3.81 -3.54 -12.16
CA ALA A 21 -4.76 -3.02 -13.12
C ALA A 21 -4.44 -3.56 -14.52
N ASP A 22 -5.49 -3.77 -15.33
CA ASP A 22 -5.30 -4.21 -16.71
C ASP A 22 -4.96 -3.00 -17.59
N SER A 23 -3.67 -2.81 -17.85
CA SER A 23 -3.14 -1.70 -18.63
C SER A 23 -3.58 -1.72 -20.10
N THR A 24 -4.09 -2.85 -20.62
CA THR A 24 -4.56 -2.95 -22.00
C THR A 24 -5.88 -2.24 -22.25
N ARG A 25 -6.63 -1.92 -21.19
CA ARG A 25 -7.93 -1.22 -21.25
C ARG A 25 -7.82 0.30 -21.32
N ILE A 26 -6.64 0.86 -21.02
CA ILE A 26 -6.36 2.30 -20.93
C ILE A 26 -6.61 3.04 -22.26
N LEU A 27 -6.61 2.32 -23.38
CA LEU A 27 -6.58 2.92 -24.71
C LEU A 27 -7.93 3.03 -25.41
N ARG A 28 -9.01 2.48 -24.85
CA ARG A 28 -10.19 2.18 -25.67
C ARG A 28 -11.37 3.12 -25.56
N ASN A 29 -11.63 3.79 -24.44
CA ASN A 29 -12.71 4.76 -24.31
C ASN A 29 -12.45 5.61 -23.06
N GLY A 30 -12.58 6.93 -23.13
CA GLY A 30 -12.35 7.87 -22.01
C GLY A 30 -13.30 7.73 -20.81
N GLU A 31 -13.88 6.56 -20.58
CA GLU A 31 -14.63 6.21 -19.39
C GLU A 31 -13.68 5.74 -18.29
N LYS A 32 -13.85 6.26 -17.06
CA LYS A 32 -13.06 5.89 -15.88
C LYS A 32 -13.33 4.47 -15.35
N THR A 33 -13.67 3.52 -16.23
CA THR A 33 -14.10 2.15 -15.92
C THR A 33 -12.96 1.12 -15.98
N GLU A 34 -11.75 1.56 -16.31
CA GLU A 34 -10.56 0.71 -16.42
C GLU A 34 -10.25 -0.03 -15.10
N ASP A 35 -10.47 0.63 -13.97
CA ASP A 35 -10.25 0.06 -12.63
C ASP A 35 -11.37 -0.86 -12.16
N ALA A 36 -12.48 -0.96 -12.91
CA ALA A 36 -13.66 -1.70 -12.47
C ALA A 36 -13.36 -3.21 -12.29
N SER A 37 -12.53 -3.78 -13.16
CA SER A 37 -12.13 -5.19 -13.05
C SER A 37 -11.34 -5.44 -11.75
N ALA A 38 -10.34 -4.60 -11.46
CA ALA A 38 -9.53 -4.68 -10.24
C ALA A 38 -10.38 -4.48 -8.98
N MET A 39 -11.28 -3.49 -8.99
CA MET A 39 -12.20 -3.22 -7.88
C MET A 39 -13.15 -4.40 -7.61
N LEU A 40 -13.69 -5.03 -8.66
CA LEU A 40 -14.55 -6.20 -8.49
C LEU A 40 -13.80 -7.39 -7.90
N VAL A 41 -12.52 -7.60 -8.25
CA VAL A 41 -11.69 -8.63 -7.61
C VAL A 41 -11.46 -8.31 -6.13
N TYR A 42 -11.15 -7.05 -5.80
CA TYR A 42 -11.00 -6.59 -4.42
C TYR A 42 -12.25 -6.89 -3.58
N LEU A 43 -13.42 -6.49 -4.07
CA LEU A 43 -14.70 -6.74 -3.39
C LEU A 43 -14.99 -8.24 -3.24
N ASN A 44 -14.68 -9.05 -4.24
CA ASN A 44 -14.83 -10.51 -4.15
C ASN A 44 -13.93 -11.11 -3.07
N ILE A 45 -12.66 -10.70 -2.99
CA ILE A 45 -11.73 -11.18 -1.95
C ILE A 45 -12.23 -10.79 -0.57
N LYS A 46 -12.64 -9.52 -0.38
CA LYS A 46 -13.19 -9.03 0.89
C LYS A 46 -14.49 -9.75 1.28
N ALA A 47 -15.36 -10.06 0.32
CA ALA A 47 -16.59 -10.81 0.59
C ALA A 47 -16.32 -12.30 0.94
N MET A 48 -15.26 -12.89 0.39
CA MET A 48 -14.91 -14.30 0.64
C MET A 48 -14.11 -14.52 1.93
N CYS A 49 -13.30 -13.54 2.33
CA CYS A 49 -12.36 -13.66 3.43
C CYS A 49 -12.91 -12.91 4.65
N LYS A 50 -13.41 -13.66 5.64
CA LYS A 50 -13.88 -13.10 6.93
C LYS A 50 -12.74 -12.66 7.85
N VAL A 51 -11.50 -13.07 7.56
CA VAL A 51 -10.28 -12.68 8.26
C VAL A 51 -9.61 -11.56 7.49
N ASP A 52 -9.03 -10.58 8.20
CA ASP A 52 -8.33 -9.44 7.60
C ASP A 52 -7.11 -9.90 6.79
N ILE A 53 -7.31 -10.13 5.49
CA ILE A 53 -6.24 -10.20 4.51
C ILE A 53 -5.84 -8.78 4.12
N ASP A 54 -4.53 -8.55 4.04
CA ASP A 54 -3.96 -7.34 3.47
C ASP A 54 -4.05 -7.41 1.94
N VAL A 55 -4.82 -6.49 1.35
CA VAL A 55 -5.06 -6.47 -0.09
C VAL A 55 -4.54 -5.16 -0.64
N PHE A 56 -3.58 -5.25 -1.55
CA PHE A 56 -2.99 -4.14 -2.26
C PHE A 56 -3.57 -4.06 -3.68
N VAL A 57 -4.02 -2.88 -4.08
CA VAL A 57 -4.67 -2.66 -5.37
C VAL A 57 -4.01 -1.54 -6.14
N GLU A 58 -3.57 -1.83 -7.36
CA GLU A 58 -3.16 -0.83 -8.33
C GLU A 58 -4.37 -0.19 -9.00
N PHE A 59 -4.34 1.14 -9.12
CA PHE A 59 -5.32 1.95 -9.83
C PHE A 59 -4.66 2.75 -10.94
N VAL A 60 -5.34 2.84 -12.07
CA VAL A 60 -5.02 3.79 -13.13
C VAL A 60 -5.50 5.18 -12.72
N HIS A 61 -6.74 5.29 -12.22
CA HIS A 61 -7.32 6.58 -11.84
C HIS A 61 -7.39 6.76 -10.33
N MET A 62 -6.70 7.78 -9.81
CA MET A 62 -6.73 8.14 -8.38
C MET A 62 -8.14 8.38 -7.83
N ASP A 63 -9.04 8.91 -8.66
CA ASP A 63 -10.44 9.17 -8.28
C ASP A 63 -11.20 7.90 -7.85
N ASN A 64 -10.77 6.73 -8.33
CA ASN A 64 -11.40 5.45 -8.06
C ASN A 64 -10.96 4.84 -6.72
N MET A 65 -9.88 5.34 -6.10
CA MET A 65 -9.40 4.87 -4.80
C MET A 65 -10.43 5.06 -3.68
N LYS A 66 -11.34 6.04 -3.81
CA LYS A 66 -12.41 6.30 -2.84
C LYS A 66 -13.36 5.11 -2.66
N PHE A 67 -13.51 4.26 -3.68
CA PHE A 67 -14.38 3.09 -3.64
C PHE A 67 -13.82 1.94 -2.79
N MET A 68 -12.56 2.03 -2.34
CA MET A 68 -12.01 1.06 -1.38
C MET A 68 -12.51 1.28 0.05
N SER A 69 -13.05 2.46 0.38
CA SER A 69 -13.57 2.75 1.71
C SER A 69 -14.91 2.04 1.91
N GLU A 70 -15.01 1.24 2.97
CA GLU A 70 -16.27 0.59 3.37
C GLU A 70 -17.31 1.60 3.88
N ASP A 71 -16.83 2.71 4.46
CA ASP A 71 -17.67 3.78 4.97
C ASP A 71 -17.94 4.82 3.87
N ALA A 72 -19.09 4.71 3.21
CA ALA A 72 -19.53 5.67 2.20
C ALA A 72 -19.72 7.10 2.76
N SER A 73 -19.92 7.24 4.08
CA SER A 73 -20.05 8.52 4.79
C SER A 73 -18.73 9.28 4.96
N ALA A 74 -17.59 8.60 4.81
CA ALA A 74 -16.26 9.20 4.91
C ALA A 74 -15.74 9.78 3.57
N ILE A 75 -16.51 9.62 2.49
CA ILE A 75 -16.12 10.06 1.15
C ILE A 75 -16.59 11.49 0.93
N ASP A 76 -15.77 12.46 1.32
CA ASP A 76 -15.92 13.83 0.84
C ASP A 76 -15.55 13.87 -0.66
N LYS A 77 -16.43 14.41 -1.49
CA LYS A 77 -16.23 14.55 -2.94
C LYS A 77 -15.03 15.45 -3.27
N ASN A 78 -14.62 16.30 -2.33
CA ASN A 78 -13.46 17.18 -2.48
C ASN A 78 -12.18 16.62 -1.83
N MET A 79 -12.24 15.42 -1.23
CA MET A 79 -11.06 14.81 -0.62
C MET A 79 -10.06 14.42 -1.71
N LYS A 80 -8.84 14.99 -1.63
CA LYS A 80 -7.74 14.57 -2.50
C LYS A 80 -7.46 13.09 -2.28
N ALA A 81 -7.19 12.35 -3.35
CA ALA A 81 -6.95 10.91 -3.28
C ALA A 81 -5.82 10.51 -2.31
N HIS A 82 -4.80 11.36 -2.12
CA HIS A 82 -3.72 11.17 -1.14
C HIS A 82 -4.16 11.26 0.34
N HIS A 83 -5.35 11.80 0.62
CA HIS A 83 -5.94 11.82 1.97
C HIS A 83 -6.95 10.69 2.17
N SER A 84 -7.16 9.83 1.17
CA SER A 84 -8.04 8.69 1.33
C SER A 84 -7.46 7.71 2.36
N PRO A 85 -8.31 7.10 3.22
CA PRO A 85 -7.84 6.10 4.19
C PRO A 85 -7.11 4.92 3.54
N ALA A 86 -7.53 4.51 2.34
CA ALA A 86 -6.89 3.43 1.59
C ALA A 86 -5.46 3.80 1.15
N PHE A 87 -5.25 5.05 0.73
CA PHE A 87 -3.91 5.52 0.38
C PHE A 87 -3.01 5.66 1.61
N MET A 88 -3.53 6.25 2.70
CA MET A 88 -2.78 6.40 3.95
C MET A 88 -2.44 5.07 4.61
N ALA A 89 -3.26 4.04 4.42
CA ALA A 89 -2.99 2.67 4.86
C ALA A 89 -1.97 1.94 3.99
N GLY A 90 -1.59 2.49 2.83
CA GLY A 90 -0.67 1.86 1.88
C GLY A 90 -1.30 0.68 1.12
N THR A 91 -2.63 0.58 1.07
CA THR A 91 -3.34 -0.52 0.40
C THR A 91 -3.64 -0.23 -1.07
N CYS A 92 -3.31 0.95 -1.57
CA CYS A 92 -3.48 1.29 -2.98
C CYS A 92 -2.30 2.10 -3.53
N PHE A 93 -2.13 2.01 -4.85
CA PHE A 93 -1.07 2.67 -5.59
C PHE A 93 -1.54 3.06 -6.99
N THR A 94 -0.92 4.08 -7.57
CA THR A 94 -1.13 4.45 -8.98
C THR A 94 0.20 4.88 -9.60
N LEU A 95 0.33 4.63 -10.92
CA LEU A 95 1.52 4.97 -11.67
C LEU A 95 1.78 6.48 -11.75
N SER A 96 0.75 7.33 -11.69
CA SER A 96 0.91 8.79 -11.75
C SER A 96 1.71 9.36 -10.57
N MET A 97 1.85 8.61 -9.47
CA MET A 97 2.72 8.98 -8.36
C MET A 97 4.21 8.95 -8.74
N LEU A 98 4.58 8.17 -9.75
CA LEU A 98 5.96 8.08 -10.24
C LEU A 98 6.35 9.31 -11.07
N ASP A 99 5.39 10.03 -11.66
CA ASP A 99 5.67 11.23 -12.47
C ASP A 99 6.38 12.31 -11.63
N SER A 100 5.99 12.45 -10.36
CA SER A 100 6.66 13.36 -9.43
C SER A 100 8.10 12.97 -9.16
N ILE A 101 8.40 11.67 -9.12
CA ILE A 101 9.77 11.16 -8.95
C ILE A 101 10.60 11.49 -10.20
N ILE A 102 10.02 11.37 -11.39
CA ILE A 102 10.68 11.76 -12.65
C ILE A 102 11.00 13.26 -12.63
N CYS A 103 10.05 14.11 -12.25
CA CYS A 103 10.29 15.55 -12.11
C CYS A 103 11.38 15.87 -11.08
N GLN A 104 11.40 15.18 -9.94
CA GLN A 104 12.43 15.38 -8.92
C GLN A 104 13.81 14.88 -9.38
N SER A 105 13.85 13.83 -10.20
CA SER A 105 15.09 13.29 -10.74
C SER A 105 15.84 14.27 -11.64
N PHE A 106 15.13 15.23 -12.24
CA PHE A 106 15.75 16.34 -12.99
C PHE A 106 16.65 17.22 -12.10
N TYR A 107 16.20 17.53 -10.88
CA TYR A 107 16.98 18.35 -9.93
C TYR A 107 17.98 17.52 -9.12
N GLN A 108 17.67 16.24 -8.89
CA GLN A 108 18.48 15.32 -8.08
C GLN A 108 18.76 14.04 -8.87
N PRO A 109 19.84 13.97 -9.66
CA PRO A 109 20.13 12.83 -10.54
C PRO A 109 20.38 11.52 -9.76
N HIS A 110 20.79 11.61 -8.49
CA HIS A 110 21.01 10.44 -7.63
C HIS A 110 19.72 9.83 -7.07
N LEU A 111 18.58 10.52 -7.17
CA LEU A 111 17.31 10.09 -6.58
C LEU A 111 16.87 8.71 -7.09
N VAL A 112 16.96 8.50 -8.41
CA VAL A 112 16.57 7.23 -9.05
C VAL A 112 17.44 6.08 -8.56
N ALA A 113 18.75 6.29 -8.44
CA ALA A 113 19.69 5.28 -7.95
C ALA A 113 19.39 4.90 -6.49
N ILE A 114 19.11 5.88 -5.64
CA ILE A 114 18.75 5.64 -4.23
C ILE A 114 17.46 4.82 -4.14
N ILE A 115 16.41 5.19 -4.90
CA ILE A 115 15.14 4.45 -4.92
C ILE A 115 15.34 3.02 -5.41
N GLN A 116 16.13 2.81 -6.48
CA GLN A 116 16.45 1.48 -6.98
C GLN A 116 17.18 0.62 -5.92
N HIS A 117 18.13 1.21 -5.18
CA HIS A 117 18.81 0.52 -4.10
C HIS A 117 17.89 0.19 -2.92
N LEU A 118 16.89 1.02 -2.62
CA LEU A 118 15.91 0.74 -1.58
C LEU A 118 14.92 -0.36 -1.98
N LEU A 119 14.46 -0.37 -3.25
CA LEU A 119 13.47 -1.34 -3.74
C LEU A 119 14.07 -2.73 -4.01
N PHE A 120 15.24 -2.77 -4.62
CA PHE A 120 15.88 -4.04 -5.04
C PHE A 120 17.01 -4.49 -4.10
N GLY A 121 17.30 -3.68 -3.08
CA GLY A 121 18.46 -3.86 -2.21
C GLY A 121 19.77 -3.44 -2.89
N ALA A 122 20.80 -3.21 -2.09
CA ALA A 122 22.17 -3.20 -2.60
C ALA A 122 22.54 -4.61 -3.09
N ARG A 123 23.31 -4.73 -4.18
CA ARG A 123 24.01 -6.00 -4.48
C ARG A 123 24.77 -6.41 -3.21
N PRO A 124 24.69 -7.69 -2.80
CA PRO A 124 24.89 -8.05 -1.40
C PRO A 124 26.31 -7.75 -0.96
N LEU A 125 26.46 -6.74 -0.11
CA LEU A 125 27.43 -6.72 0.97
C LEU A 125 26.63 -6.56 2.26
N HIS A 126 26.12 -7.70 2.74
CA HIS A 126 25.81 -7.98 4.14
C HIS A 126 24.96 -6.93 4.91
N LEU A 127 23.65 -6.86 4.67
CA LEU A 127 22.72 -6.26 5.65
C LEU A 127 21.45 -7.12 5.74
N LEU A 128 21.27 -7.74 6.92
CA LEU A 128 20.06 -8.49 7.28
C LEU A 128 18.87 -7.52 7.38
N SER A 129 17.82 -7.80 6.63
CA SER A 129 16.52 -7.13 6.74
C SER A 129 15.51 -8.06 7.40
N GLY A 130 14.79 -7.55 8.41
CA GLY A 130 13.58 -8.18 8.94
C GLY A 130 13.62 -8.50 10.44
N ALA A 131 13.66 -7.47 11.30
CA ALA A 131 13.23 -7.61 12.70
C ALA A 131 11.91 -6.84 12.89
N THR A 132 10.84 -7.54 13.24
CA THR A 132 9.61 -6.94 13.76
C THR A 132 9.87 -6.43 15.17
N CYS A 133 9.85 -5.11 15.36
CA CYS A 133 10.05 -4.50 16.66
C CYS A 133 8.76 -4.66 17.50
N PRO A 134 8.80 -5.18 18.73
CA PRO A 134 7.66 -5.12 19.63
C PRO A 134 7.35 -3.65 19.96
N ALA A 135 6.08 -3.24 19.78
CA ALA A 135 5.66 -1.87 20.04
C ALA A 135 5.84 -1.52 21.54
N PRO A 136 6.51 -0.40 21.87
CA PRO A 136 6.67 0.00 23.27
C PRO A 136 5.35 0.46 23.88
N VAL A 137 5.11 0.04 25.12
CA VAL A 137 3.89 0.30 25.91
C VAL A 137 3.79 1.76 26.39
N TYR A 138 4.85 2.56 26.25
CA TYR A 138 4.88 3.95 26.73
C TYR A 138 5.04 4.97 25.60
N SER A 139 3.92 5.64 25.34
CA SER A 139 3.68 6.67 24.32
C SER A 139 4.23 8.03 24.74
N HIS A 140 5.55 8.21 24.90
CA HIS A 140 6.11 9.56 25.05
C HIS A 140 7.48 9.65 24.37
N CYS A 141 7.50 10.29 23.19
CA CYS A 141 8.67 10.80 22.45
C CYS A 141 9.39 9.84 21.46
N PHE A 142 9.24 10.14 20.15
CA PHE A 142 9.89 9.45 19.03
C PHE A 142 11.42 9.60 19.00
N GLN A 143 11.96 10.65 19.62
CA GLN A 143 13.39 10.97 19.60
C GLN A 143 14.24 9.91 20.31
N ILE A 144 13.66 9.22 21.30
CA ILE A 144 14.34 8.20 22.12
C ILE A 144 14.51 6.88 21.34
N LEU A 145 13.57 6.57 20.43
CA LEU A 145 13.63 5.33 19.64
C LEU A 145 14.76 5.35 18.61
N PHE A 146 14.98 6.52 17.99
CA PHE A 146 16.04 6.72 16.99
C PHE A 146 17.43 6.57 17.61
N GLN A 147 17.66 7.11 18.82
CA GLN A 147 18.97 7.04 19.47
C GLN A 147 19.33 5.64 19.96
N ARG A 148 18.39 4.88 20.54
CA ARG A 148 18.68 3.54 21.07
C ARG A 148 18.90 2.49 19.96
N HIS A 149 18.09 2.50 18.90
CA HIS A 149 18.20 1.47 17.86
C HIS A 149 19.35 1.66 16.86
N THR A 150 19.78 2.91 16.63
CA THR A 150 20.95 3.18 15.78
C THR A 150 22.24 2.67 16.43
N LEU A 151 22.33 2.73 17.76
CA LEU A 151 23.52 2.30 18.52
C LEU A 151 23.59 0.79 18.75
N ASP A 152 22.46 0.11 18.98
CA ASP A 152 22.45 -1.32 19.34
C ASP A 152 22.27 -2.26 18.14
N PHE A 153 21.57 -1.83 17.07
CA PHE A 153 21.16 -2.71 15.95
C PHE A 153 21.54 -2.17 14.57
N ASN A 154 22.19 -1.01 14.48
CA ASN A 154 22.54 -0.35 13.23
C ASN A 154 21.32 -0.21 12.28
N MET A 155 20.16 0.11 12.86
CA MET A 155 18.88 0.19 12.16
C MET A 155 18.36 1.62 12.15
N VAL A 156 18.06 2.15 10.96
CA VAL A 156 17.44 3.47 10.79
C VAL A 156 15.94 3.30 10.65
N CYS A 157 15.17 3.82 11.62
CA CYS A 157 13.71 3.82 11.56
C CYS A 157 13.22 4.99 10.68
N TYR A 158 12.63 4.70 9.52
CA TYR A 158 12.16 5.72 8.57
C TYR A 158 10.78 6.29 8.91
N SER A 159 9.86 5.48 9.43
CA SER A 159 8.51 5.91 9.79
C SER A 159 7.82 4.84 10.66
N ASN A 160 6.63 5.17 11.19
CA ASN A 160 5.77 4.24 11.93
C ASN A 160 4.49 3.96 11.14
N ILE A 161 4.09 2.68 11.08
CA ILE A 161 2.78 2.27 10.56
C ILE A 161 1.87 2.05 11.77
N LEU A 162 0.94 2.98 12.01
CA LEU A 162 0.00 2.89 13.13
C LEU A 162 -1.23 2.07 12.73
N TRP A 163 -1.45 0.93 13.37
CA TRP A 163 -2.63 0.09 13.12
C TRP A 163 -3.87 0.61 13.85
N LYS A 164 -4.89 1.05 13.11
CA LYS A 164 -6.21 1.37 13.68
C LYS A 164 -6.98 0.07 13.92
N ARG A 165 -6.97 -0.44 15.16
CA ARG A 165 -7.78 -1.61 15.53
C ARG A 165 -9.27 -1.28 15.38
N ARG A 166 -9.98 -1.94 14.45
CA ARG A 166 -11.45 -1.94 14.44
C ARG A 166 -11.95 -2.68 15.69
N LYS A 167 -12.71 -1.99 16.55
CA LYS A 167 -13.49 -2.66 17.61
C LYS A 167 -14.62 -3.43 16.93
N LEU A 168 -14.52 -4.75 16.88
CA LEU A 168 -15.66 -5.62 16.63
C LEU A 168 -16.57 -5.53 17.86
N TYR A 169 -17.69 -4.80 17.74
CA TYR A 169 -18.81 -4.99 18.65
C TYR A 169 -19.58 -6.22 18.14
N LEU A 170 -19.53 -7.30 18.93
CA LEU A 170 -20.44 -8.44 18.84
C LEU A 170 -21.86 -8.02 19.26
#